data_AF-A0A6F9CJ45-F1
#
_entry.id   AF-A0A6F9CJ45-F1
#
_cell.length_a   1.000
_cell.length_b   1.000
_cell.length_c   1.000
_cell.angle_alpha   90.00
_cell.angle_beta   90.00
_cell.angle_gamma   90.00
#
_symmetry.space_group_name_H-M   'P 1'
#
loop_
_entity.id
_entity.type
_entity.pdbx_description
1 polymer ?
#
loop_
_entity_poly.entity_id
_entity_poly.type
_entity_poly.pdbx_seq_one_letter_code
_entity_poly.pdbx_strand_id
1 'polypeptide(L)'
;EEEGRRRTKALQRQLLDIRKEKSLELQRREEMTAHLKDQLQEMKAKTGLERKYVKSSAELLLLQERLEEERRVHMEMETFLKEHQTSLGEKLEYRDSEQVVIEDRLEKEARRRQLEMEHMERDAATKIQSWWRGTLVRRGLGPFKKGKKPKSKEGKKGKKK
;
A
#
# COMPACT_ATOMS: atom_id res chain seq x y z
N GLU A 1 89.82 -13.62 -79.18
CA GLU A 1 89.29 -14.36 -78.00
C GLU A 1 89.09 -13.51 -76.75
N GLU A 2 89.96 -12.53 -76.46
CA GLU A 2 89.86 -11.73 -75.21
C GLU A 2 88.58 -10.91 -75.06
N GLU A 3 88.09 -10.29 -76.14
CA GLU A 3 86.85 -9.50 -76.10
C GLU A 3 85.63 -10.35 -75.76
N GLY A 4 85.56 -11.59 -76.26
CA GLY A 4 84.49 -12.54 -75.95
C GLY A 4 84.48 -12.87 -74.45
N ARG A 5 85.64 -13.17 -73.86
CA ARG A 5 85.77 -13.40 -72.41
C ARG A 5 85.37 -12.18 -71.58
N ARG A 6 85.72 -10.96 -72.01
CA ARG A 6 85.32 -9.71 -71.34
C ARG A 6 83.80 -9.52 -71.37
N ARG A 7 83.15 -9.76 -72.52
CA ARG A 7 81.69 -9.70 -72.67
C ARG A 7 80.99 -10.76 -71.80
N THR A 8 81.48 -11.98 -71.76
CA THR A 8 80.94 -13.05 -70.89
C THR A 8 81.01 -12.66 -69.41
N LYS A 9 82.13 -12.09 -68.94
CA LYS A 9 82.26 -11.63 -67.55
C LYS A 9 81.32 -10.47 -67.22
N ALA A 10 81.13 -9.53 -68.15
CA ALA A 10 80.21 -8.41 -67.97
C ALA A 10 78.75 -8.89 -67.85
N LEU A 11 78.32 -9.80 -68.72
CA LEU A 11 76.99 -10.41 -68.66
C LEU A 11 76.79 -11.24 -67.39
N GLN A 12 77.79 -12.01 -66.95
CA GLN A 12 77.74 -12.73 -65.66
C GLN A 12 77.54 -11.81 -64.47
N ARG A 13 78.20 -10.64 -64.45
CA ARG A 13 78.04 -9.64 -63.40
C ARG A 13 76.65 -9.01 -63.43
N GLN A 14 76.15 -8.63 -64.62
CA GLN A 14 74.79 -8.11 -64.78
C GLN A 14 73.73 -9.11 -64.33
N LEU A 15 73.86 -10.39 -64.69
CA LEU A 15 72.95 -11.43 -64.21
C LEU A 15 72.97 -11.57 -62.69
N LEU A 16 74.15 -11.44 -62.07
CA LEU A 16 74.30 -11.50 -60.61
C LEU A 16 73.67 -10.29 -59.92
N ASP A 17 73.86 -9.09 -60.48
CA ASP A 17 73.27 -7.85 -59.96
C ASP A 17 71.74 -7.86 -60.10
N ILE A 18 71.20 -8.27 -61.26
CA ILE A 18 69.76 -8.47 -61.46
C ILE A 18 69.19 -9.50 -60.48
N ARG A 19 69.92 -10.59 -60.22
CA ARG A 19 69.51 -11.62 -59.26
C ARG A 19 69.42 -11.05 -57.84
N LYS A 20 70.40 -10.23 -57.42
CA LYS A 20 70.38 -9.55 -56.12
C LYS A 20 69.24 -8.55 -56.03
N GLU A 21 69.04 -7.75 -57.07
CA GLU A 21 67.95 -6.76 -57.12
C GLU A 21 66.57 -7.42 -57.00
N LYS A 22 66.32 -8.48 -57.78
CA LYS A 22 65.07 -9.26 -57.67
C LYS A 22 64.90 -9.90 -56.30
N SER A 23 65.98 -10.36 -55.67
CA SER A 23 65.93 -10.90 -54.31
C SER A 23 65.51 -9.83 -53.29
N LEU A 24 66.06 -8.61 -53.39
CA LEU A 24 65.69 -7.48 -52.53
C LEU A 24 64.27 -6.99 -52.80
N GLU A 25 63.81 -7.04 -54.05
CA GLU A 25 62.44 -6.69 -54.40
C GLU A 25 61.44 -7.72 -53.83
N LEU A 26 61.76 -9.02 -53.91
CA LEU A 26 60.97 -10.08 -53.29
C LEU A 26 60.87 -9.89 -51.77
N GLN A 27 62.00 -9.62 -51.10
CA GLN A 27 62.00 -9.34 -49.66
C GLN A 27 61.10 -8.14 -49.32
N ARG A 28 61.19 -7.03 -50.06
CA ARG A 28 60.32 -5.87 -49.86
C ARG A 28 58.84 -6.20 -50.05
N ARG A 29 58.51 -7.03 -51.04
CA ARG A 29 57.13 -7.49 -51.29
C ARG A 29 56.65 -8.44 -50.18
N GLU A 30 57.52 -9.30 -49.67
CA GLU A 30 57.22 -10.21 -48.54
C GLU A 30 56.93 -9.41 -47.27
N GLU A 31 57.74 -8.41 -46.94
CA GLU A 31 57.54 -7.49 -45.82
C GLU A 31 56.22 -6.73 -45.94
N MET A 32 55.93 -6.17 -47.12
CA MET A 32 54.66 -5.49 -47.38
C MET A 32 53.45 -6.44 -47.23
N THR A 33 53.59 -7.69 -47.69
CA THR A 33 52.56 -8.72 -47.53
C THR A 33 52.33 -9.06 -46.06
N ALA A 34 53.38 -9.13 -45.26
CA ALA A 34 53.28 -9.36 -43.82
C ALA A 34 52.54 -8.20 -43.13
N HIS A 35 52.93 -6.95 -43.41
CA HIS A 35 52.27 -5.77 -42.83
C HIS A 35 50.77 -5.69 -43.15
N LEU A 36 50.39 -5.91 -44.42
CA LEU A 36 48.99 -5.90 -44.84
C LEU A 36 48.19 -7.05 -44.20
N LYS A 37 48.80 -8.21 -43.99
CA LYS A 37 48.16 -9.32 -43.26
C LYS A 37 47.90 -8.96 -41.80
N ASP A 38 48.86 -8.33 -41.13
CA ASP A 38 48.72 -7.90 -39.74
C ASP A 38 47.62 -6.85 -39.59
N GLN A 39 47.59 -5.85 -40.47
CA GLN A 39 46.51 -4.85 -40.51
C GLN A 39 45.14 -5.48 -40.74
N LEU A 40 45.04 -6.46 -41.65
CA LEU A 40 43.78 -7.15 -41.90
C LEU A 40 43.33 -7.95 -40.66
N GLN A 41 44.24 -8.58 -39.93
CA GLN A 41 43.92 -9.29 -38.69
C GLN A 41 43.49 -8.33 -37.59
N GLU A 42 44.18 -7.21 -37.42
CA GLU A 42 43.81 -6.15 -36.47
C GLU A 42 42.41 -5.61 -36.77
N MET A 43 42.12 -5.29 -38.04
CA MET A 43 40.80 -4.82 -38.45
C MET A 43 39.71 -5.87 -38.20
N LYS A 44 39.96 -7.16 -38.48
CA LYS A 44 39.02 -8.24 -38.18
C LYS A 44 38.73 -8.37 -36.69
N ALA A 45 39.76 -8.27 -35.86
CA ALA A 45 39.61 -8.29 -34.41
C ALA A 45 38.78 -7.09 -33.93
N LYS A 46 39.09 -5.89 -34.42
CA LYS A 46 38.37 -4.65 -34.09
C LYS A 46 36.89 -4.72 -34.47
N THR A 47 36.57 -5.09 -35.71
CA THR A 47 35.17 -5.27 -36.14
C THR A 47 34.46 -6.38 -35.35
N GLY A 48 35.19 -7.42 -34.92
CA GLY A 48 34.67 -8.46 -34.03
C GLY A 48 34.23 -7.91 -32.67
N LEU A 49 35.05 -7.04 -32.06
CA LEU A 49 34.73 -6.38 -30.80
C LEU A 49 33.58 -5.38 -30.95
N GLU A 50 33.59 -4.56 -32.01
CA GLU A 50 32.51 -3.62 -32.31
C GLU A 50 31.16 -4.33 -32.43
N ARG A 51 31.11 -5.47 -33.13
CA ARG A 51 29.89 -6.29 -33.22
C ARG A 51 29.39 -6.76 -31.85
N LYS A 52 30.28 -7.23 -30.96
CA LYS A 52 29.91 -7.67 -29.62
C LYS A 52 29.38 -6.50 -28.79
N TYR A 53 30.02 -5.35 -28.88
CA TYR A 53 29.61 -4.14 -28.18
C TYR A 53 28.22 -3.67 -28.63
N VAL A 54 27.99 -3.56 -29.93
CA VAL A 54 26.68 -3.16 -30.49
C VAL A 54 25.59 -4.13 -30.04
N LYS A 55 25.84 -5.44 -30.08
CA LYS A 55 24.88 -6.44 -29.61
C LYS A 55 24.57 -6.28 -28.12
N SER A 56 25.60 -6.16 -27.28
CA SER A 56 25.44 -5.97 -25.84
C SER A 56 24.71 -4.67 -25.52
N SER A 57 24.98 -3.59 -26.25
CA SER A 57 24.28 -2.32 -26.09
C SER A 57 22.80 -2.44 -26.45
N ALA A 58 22.45 -3.19 -27.48
CA ALA A 58 21.05 -3.43 -27.85
C ALA A 58 20.32 -4.28 -26.80
N GLU A 59 20.98 -5.33 -26.27
CA GLU A 59 20.43 -6.14 -25.19
C GLU A 59 20.18 -5.33 -23.91
N LEU A 60 21.08 -4.40 -23.57
CA LEU A 60 20.90 -3.50 -22.43
C LEU A 60 19.69 -2.59 -22.59
N LEU A 61 19.45 -2.05 -23.78
CA LEU A 61 18.27 -1.21 -24.06
C LEU A 61 16.97 -2.00 -23.89
N LEU A 62 16.91 -3.23 -24.41
CA LEU A 62 15.74 -4.10 -24.26
C LEU A 62 15.47 -4.48 -22.79
N LEU A 63 16.54 -4.75 -22.02
CA LEU A 63 16.40 -5.03 -20.59
C LEU A 63 15.94 -3.80 -19.81
N GLN A 64 16.41 -2.61 -20.18
CA GLN A 64 15.96 -1.37 -19.58
C GLN A 64 14.48 -1.14 -19.85
N GLU A 65 14.04 -1.28 -21.10
CA GLU A 65 12.63 -1.16 -21.48
C GLU A 65 11.74 -2.16 -20.71
N ARG A 66 12.18 -3.43 -20.61
CA ARG A 66 11.47 -4.45 -19.85
C ARG A 66 11.32 -4.08 -18.37
N LEU A 67 12.35 -3.48 -17.78
CA LEU A 67 12.34 -3.05 -16.38
C LEU A 67 11.45 -1.82 -16.18
N GLU A 68 11.39 -0.91 -17.15
CA GLU A 68 10.46 0.22 -17.13
C GLU A 68 8.99 -0.24 -17.22
N GLU A 69 8.69 -1.25 -18.06
CA GLU A 69 7.35 -1.83 -18.16
C GLU A 69 6.96 -2.56 -16.85
N GLU A 70 7.85 -3.36 -16.27
CA GLU A 70 7.61 -4.00 -14.96
C GLU A 70 7.36 -2.95 -13.86
N ARG A 71 8.09 -1.83 -13.87
CA ARG A 71 7.83 -0.71 -12.95
C ARG A 71 6.46 -0.06 -13.18
N ARG A 72 6.04 0.11 -14.44
CA ARG A 72 4.72 0.68 -14.77
C ARG A 72 3.60 -0.21 -14.24
N VAL A 73 3.66 -1.50 -14.54
CA VAL A 73 2.66 -2.48 -14.07
C VAL A 73 2.64 -2.57 -12.54
N HIS A 74 3.80 -2.54 -11.89
CA HIS A 74 3.87 -2.50 -10.43
C HIS A 74 3.19 -1.25 -9.86
N MET A 75 3.44 -0.07 -10.44
CA MET A 75 2.79 1.18 -10.04
C MET A 75 1.27 1.12 -10.21
N GLU A 76 0.78 0.60 -11.34
CA GLU A 76 -0.65 0.41 -11.60
C GLU A 76 -1.28 -0.53 -10.53
N MET A 77 -0.62 -1.64 -10.21
CA MET A 77 -1.05 -2.57 -9.16
C MET A 77 -1.10 -1.91 -7.77
N GLU A 78 -0.05 -1.17 -7.40
CA GLU A 78 0.01 -0.45 -6.13
C GLU A 78 -1.12 0.58 -6.01
N THR A 79 -1.38 1.34 -7.08
CA THR A 79 -2.50 2.30 -7.10
C THR A 79 -3.85 1.62 -6.91
N PHE A 80 -4.09 0.51 -7.62
CA PHE A 80 -5.33 -0.26 -7.52
C PHE A 80 -5.55 -0.80 -6.10
N LEU A 81 -4.52 -1.40 -5.50
CA LEU A 81 -4.61 -1.94 -4.14
C LEU A 81 -4.88 -0.84 -3.12
N LYS A 82 -4.24 0.33 -3.28
CA LYS A 82 -4.43 1.47 -2.39
C LYS A 82 -5.85 2.01 -2.47
N GLU A 83 -6.39 2.18 -3.68
CA GLU A 83 -7.78 2.61 -3.88
C GLU A 83 -8.78 1.64 -3.24
N HIS A 84 -8.57 0.33 -3.44
CA HIS A 84 -9.44 -0.68 -2.85
C HIS A 84 -9.34 -0.69 -1.31
N GLN A 85 -8.15 -0.52 -0.76
CA GLN A 85 -7.95 -0.41 0.69
C GLN A 85 -8.64 0.84 1.27
N THR A 86 -8.55 1.99 0.59
CA THR A 86 -9.25 3.22 0.98
C THR A 86 -10.77 3.02 0.95
N SER A 87 -11.32 2.45 -0.13
CA SER A 87 -12.77 2.20 -0.24
C SER A 87 -13.28 1.24 0.85
N LEU A 88 -12.50 0.21 1.19
CA LEU A 88 -12.83 -0.68 2.31
C LEU A 88 -12.80 0.06 3.64
N GLY A 89 -11.80 0.91 3.88
CA GLY A 89 -11.72 1.75 5.07
C GLY A 89 -12.94 2.65 5.23
N GLU A 90 -13.31 3.37 4.17
CA GLU A 90 -14.50 4.24 4.17
C GLU A 90 -15.80 3.47 4.44
N LYS A 91 -15.95 2.26 3.88
CA LYS A 91 -17.11 1.40 4.14
C LYS A 91 -17.18 0.95 5.60
N LEU A 92 -16.04 0.64 6.22
CA LEU A 92 -15.98 0.27 7.64
C LEU A 92 -16.38 1.46 8.52
N GLU A 93 -15.78 2.62 8.30
CA GLU A 93 -16.11 3.87 9.03
C GLU A 93 -17.60 4.24 8.92
N TYR A 94 -18.17 4.07 7.72
CA TYR A 94 -19.60 4.27 7.51
C TYR A 94 -20.46 3.31 8.35
N ARG A 95 -20.11 2.01 8.35
CA ARG A 95 -20.84 1.00 9.13
C ARG A 95 -20.75 1.26 10.63
N ASP A 96 -19.58 1.65 11.13
CA ASP A 96 -19.38 1.95 12.54
C ASP A 96 -20.20 3.19 12.95
N SER A 97 -20.22 4.21 12.11
CA SER A 97 -21.06 5.40 12.30
C SER A 97 -22.55 5.06 12.32
N GLU A 98 -23.01 4.21 11.40
CA GLU A 98 -24.41 3.76 11.33
C GLU A 98 -24.81 2.98 12.59
N GLN A 99 -23.93 2.08 13.06
CA GLN A 99 -24.14 1.29 14.27
C GLN A 99 -24.34 2.19 15.50
N VAL A 100 -23.49 3.20 15.70
CA VAL A 100 -23.59 4.14 16.83
C VAL A 100 -24.91 4.90 16.79
N VAL A 101 -25.35 5.36 15.62
CA VAL A 101 -26.62 6.08 15.47
C VAL A 101 -27.81 5.18 15.82
N ILE A 102 -27.78 3.92 15.39
CA ILE A 102 -28.83 2.95 15.70
C ILE A 102 -28.87 2.67 17.21
N GLU A 103 -27.72 2.43 17.83
CA GLU A 103 -27.62 2.14 19.26
C GLU A 103 -28.12 3.29 20.13
N ASP A 104 -27.69 4.53 19.87
CA ASP A 104 -28.18 5.72 20.59
C ASP A 104 -29.70 5.85 20.49
N ARG A 105 -30.26 5.57 19.30
CA ARG A 105 -31.71 5.62 19.08
C ARG A 105 -32.44 4.55 19.89
N LEU A 106 -31.95 3.31 19.88
CA LEU A 106 -32.52 2.19 20.62
C LEU A 106 -32.43 2.43 22.14
N GLU A 107 -31.29 2.92 22.64
CA GLU A 107 -31.08 3.22 24.04
C GLU A 107 -32.02 4.32 24.55
N LYS A 108 -32.19 5.40 23.76
CA LYS A 108 -33.14 6.48 24.08
C LYS A 108 -34.58 5.98 24.12
N GLU A 109 -35.00 5.12 23.19
CA GLU A 109 -36.33 4.52 23.23
C GLU A 109 -36.52 3.58 24.42
N ALA A 110 -35.54 2.72 24.71
CA ALA A 110 -35.59 1.82 25.85
C ALA A 110 -35.73 2.58 27.18
N ARG A 111 -34.95 3.67 27.35
CA ARG A 111 -35.01 4.53 28.53
C ARG A 111 -36.39 5.18 28.70
N ARG A 112 -37.01 5.66 27.60
CA ARG A 112 -38.37 6.21 27.64
C ARG A 112 -39.39 5.17 28.10
N ARG A 113 -39.37 3.97 27.50
CA ARG A 113 -40.26 2.88 27.89
C ARG A 113 -40.09 2.49 29.36
N GLN A 114 -38.85 2.43 29.86
CA GLN A 114 -38.59 2.17 31.28
C GLN A 114 -39.20 3.23 32.19
N LEU A 115 -38.99 4.51 31.89
CA LEU A 115 -39.56 5.60 32.67
C LEU A 115 -41.10 5.59 32.66
N GLU A 116 -41.71 5.32 31.51
CA GLU A 116 -43.16 5.17 31.37
C GLU A 116 -43.69 3.99 32.21
N MET A 117 -43.02 2.84 32.14
CA MET A 117 -43.37 1.67 32.95
C MET A 117 -43.25 1.95 34.45
N GLU A 118 -42.13 2.52 34.90
CA GLU A 118 -41.97 2.87 36.32
C GLU A 118 -42.99 3.92 36.78
N HIS A 119 -43.35 4.88 35.92
CA HIS A 119 -44.39 5.86 36.23
C HIS A 119 -45.74 5.15 36.43
N MET A 120 -46.11 4.26 35.51
CA MET A 120 -47.35 3.48 35.60
C MET A 120 -47.37 2.59 36.85
N GLU A 121 -46.25 1.98 37.21
CA GLU A 121 -46.11 1.20 38.44
C GLU A 121 -46.27 2.07 39.69
N ARG A 122 -45.65 3.25 39.74
CA ARG A 122 -45.82 4.22 40.83
C ARG A 122 -47.26 4.70 40.95
N ASP A 123 -47.93 4.96 39.83
CA ASP A 123 -49.33 5.35 39.80
C ASP A 123 -50.24 4.24 40.31
N ALA A 124 -50.02 3.00 39.86
CA ALA A 124 -50.74 1.83 40.33
C ALA A 124 -50.53 1.62 41.83
N ALA A 125 -49.29 1.69 42.30
CA ALA A 125 -48.95 1.60 43.73
C ALA A 125 -49.65 2.69 44.54
N THR A 126 -49.66 3.94 44.07
CA THR A 126 -50.33 5.06 44.72
C THR A 126 -51.85 4.85 44.80
N LYS A 127 -52.47 4.33 43.73
CA LYS A 127 -53.90 3.97 43.72
C LYS A 127 -54.20 2.87 44.74
N ILE A 128 -53.39 1.81 44.79
CA ILE A 128 -53.54 0.70 45.75
C ILE A 128 -53.37 1.21 47.20
N GLN A 129 -52.32 1.99 47.46
CA GLN A 129 -52.07 2.58 48.78
C GLN A 129 -53.25 3.48 49.22
N SER A 130 -53.76 4.32 48.33
CA SER A 130 -54.90 5.21 48.62
C SER A 130 -56.18 4.42 48.90
N TRP A 131 -56.45 3.39 48.10
CA TRP A 131 -57.57 2.48 48.31
C TRP A 131 -57.49 1.75 49.67
N TRP A 132 -56.30 1.26 50.03
CA TRP A 132 -56.07 0.59 51.31
C TRP A 132 -56.24 1.56 52.49
N ARG A 133 -55.63 2.74 52.44
CA ARG A 133 -55.80 3.80 53.46
C ARG A 133 -57.28 4.15 53.66
N GLY A 134 -58.03 4.34 52.57
CA GLY A 134 -59.48 4.58 52.65
C GLY A 134 -60.27 3.41 53.26
N THR A 135 -59.85 2.17 52.98
CA THR A 135 -60.47 0.96 53.55
C THR A 135 -60.20 0.83 55.05
N LEU A 136 -58.98 1.12 55.50
CA LEU A 136 -58.64 1.18 56.92
C LEU A 136 -59.56 2.16 57.67
N VAL A 137 -59.76 3.36 57.11
CA VAL A 137 -60.65 4.38 57.69
C VAL A 137 -62.10 3.89 57.75
N ARG A 138 -62.64 3.35 56.65
CA ARG A 138 -64.04 2.88 56.58
C ARG A 138 -64.32 1.70 57.53
N ARG A 139 -63.36 0.79 57.69
CA ARG A 139 -63.48 -0.37 58.58
C ARG A 139 -63.07 -0.09 60.02
N GLY A 140 -62.64 1.13 60.35
CA GLY A 140 -62.17 1.50 61.69
C GLY A 140 -60.94 0.71 62.14
N LEU A 141 -60.10 0.30 61.19
CA LEU A 141 -58.86 -0.44 61.43
C LEU A 141 -57.70 0.55 61.58
N GLY A 142 -56.76 0.27 62.49
CA GLY A 142 -55.65 1.17 62.81
C GLY A 142 -56.01 2.28 63.82
N PRO A 143 -55.19 3.33 63.95
CA PRO A 143 -55.33 4.38 64.97
C PRO A 143 -56.62 5.22 64.85
N PHE A 144 -57.38 5.05 63.76
CA PHE A 144 -58.59 5.81 63.42
C PHE A 144 -59.89 5.21 63.98
N LYS A 145 -59.81 4.30 64.97
CA LYS A 145 -61.01 3.84 65.69
C LYS A 145 -61.75 5.06 66.25
N LYS A 146 -63.02 5.23 65.85
CA LYS A 146 -63.90 6.26 66.43
C LYS A 146 -64.02 5.98 67.93
N GLY A 147 -63.26 6.72 68.74
CA GLY A 147 -63.39 6.70 70.20
C GLY A 147 -64.81 7.08 70.59
N LYS A 148 -65.38 6.37 71.58
CA LYS A 148 -66.61 6.79 72.27
C LYS A 148 -66.45 8.25 72.70
N LYS A 149 -67.39 9.13 72.34
CA LYS A 149 -67.43 10.52 72.84
C LYS A 149 -67.36 10.54 74.38
N PRO A 150 -66.46 11.32 75.01
CA PRO A 150 -66.59 11.59 76.44
C PRO A 150 -67.79 12.52 76.68
N LYS A 151 -68.64 12.15 77.65
CA LYS A 151 -69.74 12.97 78.17
C LYS A 151 -69.20 14.32 78.64
N SER A 152 -69.85 15.41 78.23
CA SER A 152 -69.70 16.74 78.83
C SER A 152 -70.03 16.68 80.32
N LYS A 153 -69.13 17.18 81.18
CA LYS A 153 -69.46 17.52 82.57
C LYS A 153 -69.61 19.03 82.68
N GLU A 154 -70.83 19.40 82.99
CA GLU A 154 -71.36 20.73 83.22
C GLU A 154 -70.85 21.31 84.56
N GLY A 155 -70.45 22.58 84.49
CA GLY A 155 -70.47 23.60 85.54
C GLY A 155 -70.11 23.28 87.00
N LYS A 156 -69.10 24.01 87.52
CA LYS A 156 -69.29 24.68 88.82
C LYS A 156 -68.66 26.08 88.84
N LYS A 157 -69.49 27.01 89.29
CA LYS A 157 -69.40 28.47 89.26
C LYS A 157 -68.77 28.99 90.56
N GLY A 158 -68.01 30.09 90.48
CA GLY A 158 -67.69 31.00 91.59
C GLY A 158 -66.20 31.04 91.98
N LYS A 159 -65.58 32.17 92.33
CA LYS A 159 -66.07 33.53 92.60
C LYS A 159 -64.86 34.48 92.74
N LYS A 160 -64.98 35.68 92.15
CA LYS A 160 -64.35 37.00 92.42
C LYS A 160 -63.01 37.07 93.21
N LYS A 161 -62.04 37.78 92.63
CA LYS A 161 -61.76 39.20 92.97
C LYS A 161 -61.11 39.89 91.79
#